data_AF-A0A1B6L471-F1
#
_entry.id   AF-A0A1B6L471-F1
#
_cell.length_a   1.000
_cell.length_b   1.000
_cell.length_c   1.000
_cell.angle_alpha   90.00
_cell.angle_beta   90.00
_cell.angle_gamma   90.00
#
_symmetry.space_group_name_H-M   'P 1'
#
loop_
_entity.id
_entity.type
_entity.pdbx_description
1 polymer ?
#
loop_
_entity_poly.entity_id
_entity_poly.type
_entity_poly.pdbx_seq_one_letter_code
_entity_poly.pdbx_strand_id
1 'polypeptide(L)'
;LRAQFKDLLQDCGLLKSSERPSASLSSTERSLRHGEVKLLKSLKRSLQEEAPRRRRTLKPDTWTVAEEDEEKSTVDIRDIDFRLSNDSSQLQDLLVASSACSYKDLAMLKLILTSGLYPQLAVPDEFNHCKTVSEQLFHCQSKPFVSLHPMSFYGNNSSVLQLADADIVPGPGKHPLSPKHQLLCYMSLLETTKAYLVNTLRMPAAQTLLIFCHELHTNIDLTRIVCDSWLELRFPVAETAEILIRKIVQARSQWEKLLQLRFEDGDCDTVERSLTQRLVELMNSQIVYSVRRLLAADLKLLYVGPGNNAADGINPCCPDQHVTVNDKVGGVHLAPYLTYNCLTDDLLPETWTCEKCGLVAALNFLEKHQHLHGCQPSSQNTEDKEEEEFSAPKPNSIAYECPECSKTLHLTSIEILKHKRSHVHAQ
;
A
#
# COMPACT_ATOMS: atom_id res chain seq x y z
N LEU A 1 -27.27 -5.29 25.45
CA LEU A 1 -25.84 -5.25 25.05
C LEU A 1 -25.56 -6.09 23.81
N ARG A 2 -25.55 -7.43 23.84
CA ARG A 2 -25.18 -8.23 22.64
C ARG A 2 -26.12 -8.07 21.43
N ALA A 3 -27.43 -7.97 21.69
CA ALA A 3 -28.43 -7.68 20.65
C ALA A 3 -28.30 -6.24 20.13
N GLN A 4 -28.20 -5.26 21.03
CA GLN A 4 -27.97 -3.85 20.66
C GLN A 4 -26.68 -3.64 19.85
N PHE A 5 -25.60 -4.35 20.17
CA PHE A 5 -24.37 -4.33 19.35
C PHE A 5 -24.59 -4.97 17.98
N LYS A 6 -25.39 -6.04 17.91
CA LYS A 6 -25.72 -6.70 16.64
C LYS A 6 -26.56 -5.77 15.75
N ASP A 7 -27.53 -5.07 16.33
CA ASP A 7 -28.37 -4.12 15.61
C ASP A 7 -27.53 -2.94 15.10
N LEU A 8 -26.66 -2.37 15.94
CA LEU A 8 -25.71 -1.33 15.51
C LEU A 8 -24.77 -1.78 14.38
N LEU A 9 -24.29 -3.03 14.43
CA LEU A 9 -23.44 -3.58 13.37
C LEU A 9 -24.21 -3.79 12.06
N GLN A 10 -25.51 -4.07 12.14
CA GLN A 10 -26.39 -4.18 10.97
C GLN A 10 -26.74 -2.80 10.40
N ASP A 11 -27.01 -1.82 11.25
CA ASP A 11 -27.28 -0.43 10.86
C ASP A 11 -26.07 0.21 10.17
N CYS A 12 -24.85 -0.10 10.64
CA CYS A 12 -23.61 0.34 10.02
C CYS A 12 -23.23 -0.46 8.74
N GLY A 13 -24.03 -1.44 8.32
CA GLY A 13 -23.76 -2.29 7.15
C GLY A 13 -22.56 -3.23 7.28
N LEU A 14 -21.97 -3.34 8.48
CA LEU A 14 -20.80 -4.18 8.77
C LEU A 14 -21.20 -5.65 8.96
N LEU A 15 -22.40 -5.89 9.48
CA LEU A 15 -23.06 -7.18 9.38
C LEU A 15 -24.10 -7.08 8.27
N LYS A 16 -23.98 -7.93 7.24
CA LYS A 16 -25.12 -8.19 6.37
C LYS A 16 -26.25 -8.67 7.27
N SER A 17 -27.42 -8.05 7.14
CA SER A 17 -28.63 -8.56 7.80
C SER A 17 -28.69 -10.05 7.49
N SER A 18 -29.01 -10.87 8.49
CA SER A 18 -29.33 -12.27 8.23
C SER A 18 -30.65 -12.27 7.48
N GLU A 19 -30.62 -11.88 6.21
CA GLU A 19 -31.65 -12.26 5.26
C GLU A 19 -31.79 -13.76 5.39
N ARG A 20 -33.04 -14.17 5.53
CA ARG A 20 -33.46 -15.53 5.86
C ARG A 20 -32.53 -16.51 5.13
N PRO A 21 -31.90 -17.46 5.85
CA PRO A 21 -30.91 -18.37 5.27
C PRO A 21 -31.47 -19.24 4.14
N SER A 22 -32.76 -19.15 3.82
CA SER A 22 -33.43 -19.83 2.72
C SER A 22 -33.31 -19.15 1.36
N ALA A 23 -32.90 -17.87 1.27
CA ALA A 23 -32.86 -17.14 -0.01
C ALA A 23 -31.55 -17.34 -0.80
N SER A 24 -30.43 -17.55 -0.10
CA SER A 24 -29.09 -17.71 -0.70
C SER A 24 -28.63 -19.16 -0.90
N LEU A 25 -29.36 -20.15 -0.35
CA LEU A 25 -28.98 -21.56 -0.42
C LEU A 25 -29.54 -22.26 -1.67
N SER A 26 -28.66 -22.99 -2.36
CA SER A 26 -29.02 -23.89 -3.46
C SER A 26 -30.02 -24.96 -2.99
N SER A 27 -30.79 -25.54 -3.93
CA SER A 27 -31.77 -26.60 -3.60
C SER A 27 -31.12 -27.83 -2.97
N THR A 28 -29.88 -28.13 -3.35
CA THR A 28 -29.06 -29.22 -2.81
C THR A 28 -28.66 -28.97 -1.36
N GLU A 29 -28.17 -27.76 -1.04
CA GLU A 29 -27.80 -27.39 0.34
C GLU A 29 -29.01 -27.36 1.27
N ARG A 30 -30.18 -26.93 0.77
CA ARG A 30 -31.44 -26.98 1.54
C ARG A 30 -31.85 -28.41 1.89
N SER A 31 -31.66 -29.37 0.99
CA SER A 31 -31.98 -30.78 1.23
C SER A 31 -31.04 -31.41 2.27
N LEU A 32 -29.73 -31.15 2.14
CA LEU A 32 -28.72 -31.62 3.11
C LEU A 32 -29.00 -31.08 4.51
N ARG A 33 -29.28 -29.78 4.64
CA ARG A 33 -29.62 -29.15 5.92
C ARG A 33 -30.87 -29.75 6.55
N HIS A 34 -31.91 -30.03 5.77
CA HIS A 34 -33.11 -30.68 6.30
C HIS A 34 -32.81 -32.09 6.81
N GLY A 35 -31.92 -32.83 6.14
CA GLY A 35 -31.40 -34.12 6.60
C GLY A 35 -30.63 -34.02 7.92
N GLU A 36 -29.69 -33.07 8.00
CA GLU A 36 -28.88 -32.82 9.19
C GLU A 36 -29.73 -32.42 10.41
N VAL A 37 -30.68 -31.48 10.24
CA VAL A 37 -31.58 -31.07 11.32
C VAL A 37 -32.45 -32.23 11.79
N LYS A 38 -32.88 -33.12 10.88
CA LYS A 38 -33.65 -34.31 11.25
C LYS A 38 -32.81 -35.29 12.07
N LEU A 39 -31.55 -35.49 11.70
CA LEU A 39 -30.59 -36.35 12.40
C LEU A 39 -30.24 -35.79 13.79
N LEU A 40 -30.00 -34.48 13.89
CA LEU A 40 -29.74 -33.80 15.16
C LEU A 40 -30.96 -33.85 16.09
N LYS A 41 -32.18 -33.72 15.56
CA LYS A 41 -33.41 -33.89 16.35
C LYS A 41 -33.59 -35.33 16.83
N SER A 42 -33.26 -36.34 16.02
CA SER A 42 -33.31 -37.74 16.46
C SER A 42 -32.25 -38.05 17.51
N LEU A 43 -31.03 -37.53 17.38
CA LEU A 43 -29.96 -37.65 18.38
C LEU A 43 -30.34 -36.96 19.69
N LYS A 44 -30.95 -35.77 19.63
CA LYS A 44 -31.47 -35.09 20.81
C LYS A 44 -32.52 -35.93 21.53
N ARG A 45 -33.41 -36.58 20.76
CA ARG A 45 -34.45 -37.44 21.32
C ARG A 45 -33.87 -38.71 21.95
N SER A 46 -32.93 -39.39 21.30
CA SER A 46 -32.28 -40.58 21.87
C SER A 46 -31.51 -40.26 23.15
N LEU A 47 -30.75 -39.15 23.18
CA LEU A 47 -30.02 -38.73 24.38
C LEU A 47 -30.95 -38.25 25.52
N GLN A 48 -32.13 -37.71 25.20
CA GLN A 48 -33.16 -37.41 26.20
C GLN A 48 -33.85 -38.67 26.74
N GLU A 49 -33.99 -39.70 25.92
CA GLU A 49 -34.56 -41.00 26.29
C GLU A 49 -33.55 -41.85 27.10
N GLU A 50 -32.25 -41.75 26.78
CA GLU A 50 -31.13 -42.39 27.48
C GLU A 50 -30.73 -41.65 28.76
N ALA A 51 -31.00 -40.34 28.87
CA ALA A 51 -30.73 -39.59 30.08
C ALA A 51 -31.59 -40.13 31.23
N PRO A 52 -31.00 -40.71 32.30
CA PRO A 52 -31.78 -41.06 33.48
C PRO A 52 -32.40 -39.77 34.01
N ARG A 53 -33.68 -39.82 34.43
CA ARG A 53 -34.37 -38.71 35.11
C ARG A 53 -33.72 -38.42 36.46
N ARG A 54 -32.47 -37.96 36.48
CA ARG A 54 -31.77 -37.48 37.66
C ARG A 54 -32.38 -36.13 38.00
N ARG A 55 -33.09 -36.10 39.13
CA ARG A 55 -33.60 -34.88 39.76
C ARG A 55 -32.41 -33.92 39.92
N ARG A 56 -32.44 -32.79 39.22
CA ARG A 56 -31.38 -31.78 39.29
C ARG A 56 -31.37 -31.18 40.70
N THR A 57 -30.53 -31.71 41.58
CA THR A 57 -30.20 -31.07 42.85
C THR A 57 -29.06 -30.08 42.60
N LEU A 58 -29.31 -28.80 42.91
CA LEU A 58 -28.25 -27.80 43.01
C LEU A 58 -27.29 -28.25 44.12
N LYS A 59 -26.07 -28.65 43.74
CA LYS A 59 -25.00 -28.88 44.70
C LYS A 59 -24.49 -27.51 45.15
N PRO A 60 -24.56 -27.18 46.45
CA PRO A 60 -23.84 -26.02 46.97
C PRO A 60 -22.35 -26.38 47.01
N ASP A 61 -21.54 -25.52 46.41
CA ASP A 61 -20.08 -25.45 46.53
C ASP A 61 -19.29 -26.74 46.31
N THR A 62 -18.83 -26.96 45.07
CA THR A 62 -17.53 -27.62 44.88
C THR A 62 -16.90 -27.17 43.56
N TRP A 63 -15.89 -26.30 43.65
CA TRP A 63 -14.99 -25.90 42.57
C TRP A 63 -13.90 -26.95 42.30
N THR A 64 -14.25 -28.25 42.30
CA THR A 64 -13.33 -29.32 41.93
C THR A 64 -14.06 -30.36 41.10
N VAL A 65 -13.61 -30.53 39.86
CA VAL A 65 -14.05 -31.60 38.95
C VAL A 65 -13.32 -32.86 39.38
N ALA A 66 -14.03 -33.79 40.00
CA ALA A 66 -13.58 -35.18 40.09
C ALA A 66 -13.83 -35.83 38.73
N GLU A 67 -12.74 -36.21 38.04
CA GLU A 67 -12.79 -37.09 36.88
C GLU A 67 -13.07 -38.51 37.39
N GLU A 68 -14.35 -38.90 37.37
CA GLU A 68 -14.69 -40.32 37.29
C GLU A 68 -14.71 -40.69 35.81
N ASP A 69 -13.83 -41.64 35.46
CA ASP A 69 -13.69 -42.25 34.15
C ASP A 69 -15.02 -42.85 33.67
N GLU A 70 -15.84 -42.06 32.99
CA GLU A 70 -16.88 -42.55 32.09
C GLU A 70 -16.48 -42.20 30.65
N GLU A 71 -16.40 -43.25 29.83
CA GLU A 71 -15.98 -43.28 28.44
C GLU A 71 -16.47 -42.06 27.62
N LYS A 72 -15.50 -41.29 27.12
CA LYS A 72 -15.67 -40.09 26.27
C LYS A 72 -16.26 -40.44 24.89
N SER A 73 -17.54 -40.78 24.83
CA SER A 73 -18.29 -40.81 23.56
C SER A 73 -19.75 -40.32 23.67
N THR A 74 -20.13 -39.73 24.80
CA THR A 74 -21.46 -39.13 24.94
C THR A 74 -21.43 -37.71 24.35
N VAL A 75 -22.06 -37.54 23.20
CA VAL A 75 -22.27 -36.22 22.59
C VAL A 75 -23.02 -35.34 23.62
N ASP A 76 -22.42 -34.23 24.06
CA ASP A 76 -23.05 -33.33 25.04
C ASP A 76 -24.33 -32.74 24.42
N ILE A 77 -25.46 -32.84 25.12
CA ILE A 77 -26.76 -32.31 24.70
C ILE A 77 -26.66 -30.81 24.36
N ARG A 78 -25.74 -30.09 25.02
CA ARG A 78 -25.45 -28.68 24.74
C ARG A 78 -24.79 -28.46 23.38
N ASP A 79 -23.93 -29.37 22.92
CA ASP A 79 -23.33 -29.29 21.59
C ASP A 79 -24.38 -29.54 20.50
N ILE A 80 -25.32 -30.47 20.74
CA ILE A 80 -26.45 -30.68 19.83
C ILE A 80 -27.35 -29.46 19.78
N ASP A 81 -27.71 -28.87 20.91
CA ASP A 81 -28.53 -27.64 20.95
C ASP A 81 -27.81 -26.45 20.30
N PHE A 82 -26.48 -26.37 20.41
CA PHE A 82 -25.67 -25.38 19.73
C PHE A 82 -25.70 -25.56 18.21
N ARG A 83 -25.52 -26.79 17.71
CA ARG A 83 -25.61 -27.11 16.26
C ARG A 83 -27.02 -27.02 15.69
N LEU A 84 -28.05 -27.12 16.53
CA LEU A 84 -29.45 -26.96 16.13
C LEU A 84 -29.86 -25.48 16.03
N SER A 85 -29.18 -24.62 16.80
CA SER A 85 -29.42 -23.17 16.80
C SER A 85 -28.53 -22.40 15.81
N ASN A 86 -27.32 -22.88 15.55
CA ASN A 86 -26.37 -22.29 14.61
C ASN A 86 -26.09 -23.20 13.42
N ASP A 87 -26.17 -22.67 12.21
CA ASP A 87 -25.86 -23.42 10.99
C ASP A 87 -24.36 -23.76 10.91
N SER A 88 -24.03 -24.98 10.48
CA SER A 88 -22.65 -25.44 10.29
C SER A 88 -21.88 -24.58 9.28
N SER A 89 -22.54 -24.17 8.18
CA SER A 89 -21.98 -23.25 7.19
C SER A 89 -21.73 -21.86 7.79
N GLN A 90 -22.69 -21.32 8.56
CA GLN A 90 -22.49 -20.03 9.25
C GLN A 90 -21.36 -20.11 10.27
N LEU A 91 -21.22 -21.22 10.98
CA LEU A 91 -20.10 -21.43 11.91
C LEU A 91 -18.77 -21.55 11.16
N GLN A 92 -18.73 -22.21 10.00
CA GLN A 92 -17.55 -22.25 9.15
C GLN A 92 -17.22 -20.87 8.58
N ASP A 93 -18.21 -20.12 8.10
CA ASP A 93 -18.04 -18.75 7.61
C ASP A 93 -17.56 -17.82 8.73
N LEU A 94 -18.09 -17.96 9.94
CA LEU A 94 -17.64 -17.22 11.13
C LEU A 94 -16.24 -17.65 11.56
N LEU A 95 -15.87 -18.93 11.45
CA LEU A 95 -14.52 -19.41 11.72
C LEU A 95 -13.53 -18.88 10.69
N VAL A 96 -13.89 -18.90 9.41
CA VAL A 96 -13.08 -18.36 8.31
C VAL A 96 -12.95 -16.84 8.45
N ALA A 97 -14.02 -16.13 8.79
CA ALA A 97 -14.01 -14.69 9.02
C ALA A 97 -13.28 -14.27 10.31
N SER A 98 -13.31 -15.11 11.35
CA SER A 98 -12.59 -14.84 12.61
C SER A 98 -11.13 -15.26 12.57
N SER A 99 -10.77 -16.20 11.69
CA SER A 99 -9.39 -16.54 11.41
C SER A 99 -8.74 -15.47 10.53
N ALA A 100 -8.17 -14.43 11.16
CA ALA A 100 -7.31 -13.44 10.52
C ALA A 100 -5.95 -14.07 10.12
N CYS A 101 -6.00 -15.09 9.26
CA CYS A 101 -4.84 -15.88 8.85
C CYS A 101 -4.10 -15.27 7.66
N SER A 102 -4.71 -14.34 6.92
CA SER A 102 -4.07 -13.72 5.77
C SER A 102 -3.10 -12.61 6.21
N TYR A 103 -1.91 -12.60 5.63
CA TYR A 103 -0.97 -11.48 5.77
C TYR A 103 -1.63 -10.14 5.44
N LYS A 104 -2.56 -10.14 4.46
CA LYS A 104 -3.33 -8.96 4.06
C LYS A 104 -4.10 -8.38 5.24
N ASP A 105 -4.82 -9.20 5.99
CA ASP A 105 -5.66 -8.77 7.10
C ASP A 105 -4.80 -8.25 8.26
N LEU A 106 -3.69 -8.91 8.54
CA LEU A 106 -2.74 -8.48 9.58
C LEU A 106 -2.09 -7.13 9.20
N ALA A 107 -1.67 -6.97 7.95
CA ALA A 107 -1.11 -5.71 7.46
C ALA A 107 -2.14 -4.57 7.52
N MET A 108 -3.39 -4.83 7.14
CA MET A 108 -4.47 -3.86 7.21
C MET A 108 -4.81 -3.47 8.66
N LEU A 109 -4.93 -4.44 9.57
CA LEU A 109 -5.15 -4.17 11.00
C LEU A 109 -4.03 -3.31 11.58
N LYS A 110 -2.78 -3.61 11.22
CA LYS A 110 -1.62 -2.80 11.61
C LYS A 110 -1.71 -1.39 11.07
N LEU A 111 -2.05 -1.21 9.79
CA LEU A 111 -2.21 0.10 9.17
C LEU A 111 -3.29 0.94 9.84
N ILE A 112 -4.45 0.34 10.16
CA ILE A 112 -5.56 1.00 10.85
C ILE A 112 -5.15 1.40 12.28
N LEU A 113 -4.43 0.54 13.00
CA LEU A 113 -3.92 0.90 14.31
C LEU A 113 -2.90 2.04 14.21
N THR A 114 -2.01 2.00 13.23
CA THR A 114 -1.02 3.06 13.05
C THR A 114 -1.62 4.39 12.64
N SER A 115 -2.72 4.40 11.86
CA SER A 115 -3.40 5.65 11.53
C SER A 115 -3.98 6.35 12.76
N GLY A 116 -4.39 5.58 13.78
CA GLY A 116 -4.89 6.14 15.04
C GLY A 116 -3.79 6.51 16.04
N LEU A 117 -2.63 5.85 15.97
CA LEU A 117 -1.51 6.08 16.89
C LEU A 117 -0.54 7.17 16.42
N TYR A 118 -0.51 7.50 15.13
CA TYR A 118 0.31 8.57 14.61
C TYR A 118 -0.04 9.91 15.30
N PRO A 119 0.92 10.72 15.80
CA PRO A 119 2.38 10.69 15.57
C PRO A 119 3.22 9.97 16.66
N GLN A 120 2.63 9.11 17.49
CA GLN A 120 3.33 8.42 18.59
C GLN A 120 4.25 7.30 18.07
N LEU A 121 5.46 7.69 17.68
CA LEU A 121 6.48 6.82 17.10
C LEU A 121 7.75 6.80 17.94
N ALA A 122 8.40 5.64 17.96
CA ALA A 122 9.67 5.41 18.61
C ALA A 122 10.64 4.71 17.64
N VAL A 123 11.85 5.27 17.55
CA VAL A 123 12.94 4.77 16.69
C VAL A 123 14.03 4.16 17.57
N PRO A 124 14.61 3.00 17.20
CA PRO A 124 15.74 2.45 17.94
C PRO A 124 16.94 3.42 17.94
N ASP A 125 17.65 3.47 19.06
CA ASP A 125 18.92 4.20 19.19
C ASP A 125 20.03 3.56 18.33
N GLU A 126 20.88 4.39 17.74
CA GLU A 126 21.96 3.96 16.84
C GLU A 126 23.00 3.10 17.58
N PHE A 127 23.22 3.38 18.86
CA PHE A 127 24.17 2.69 19.72
C PHE A 127 23.63 1.40 20.36
N ASN A 128 22.44 0.93 19.94
CA ASN A 128 21.86 -0.31 20.48
C ASN A 128 22.66 -1.57 20.12
N HIS A 129 23.55 -1.51 19.12
CA HIS A 129 24.46 -2.61 18.78
C HIS A 129 25.50 -2.90 19.87
N CYS A 130 25.89 -1.88 20.65
CA CYS A 130 26.85 -2.03 21.77
C CYS A 130 26.19 -2.38 23.10
N LYS A 131 24.85 -2.40 23.17
CA LYS A 131 24.09 -2.56 24.41
C LYS A 131 23.58 -3.99 24.56
N THR A 132 23.39 -4.40 25.80
CA THR A 132 22.77 -5.70 26.09
C THR A 132 21.32 -5.71 25.63
N VAL A 133 20.82 -6.90 25.28
CA VAL A 133 19.47 -7.14 24.73
C VAL A 133 18.38 -6.50 25.62
N SER A 134 18.55 -6.48 26.94
CA SER A 134 17.62 -5.88 27.91
C SER A 134 17.70 -4.36 28.05
N GLU A 135 18.74 -3.71 27.54
CA GLU A 135 19.02 -2.27 27.74
C GLU A 135 18.83 -1.43 26.46
N GLN A 136 18.07 -1.94 25.49
CA GLN A 136 17.77 -1.20 24.28
C GLN A 136 17.02 0.10 24.58
N LEU A 137 17.51 1.19 24.00
CA LEU A 137 16.90 2.51 24.13
C LEU A 137 16.23 2.90 22.81
N PHE A 138 15.14 3.64 22.94
CA PHE A 138 14.35 4.16 21.85
C PHE A 138 14.21 5.67 22.00
N HIS A 139 14.01 6.35 20.88
CA HIS A 139 13.82 7.79 20.82
C HIS A 139 12.43 8.10 20.29
N CYS A 140 11.68 8.87 21.06
CA CYS A 140 10.42 9.46 20.63
C CYS A 140 10.66 10.93 20.24
N GLN A 141 9.67 11.53 19.56
CA GLN A 141 9.71 12.95 19.22
C GLN A 141 9.79 13.84 20.49
N SER A 142 9.00 13.50 21.52
CA SER A 142 8.93 14.27 22.77
C SER A 142 10.06 13.95 23.75
N LYS A 143 10.43 12.66 23.88
CA LYS A 143 11.43 12.20 24.85
C LYS A 143 12.47 11.27 24.21
N PRO A 144 13.77 11.58 24.32
CA PRO A 144 14.84 10.65 23.95
C PRO A 144 15.03 9.58 25.04
N PHE A 145 15.72 8.49 24.70
CA PHE A 145 16.20 7.45 25.63
C PHE A 145 15.11 6.78 26.49
N VAL A 146 14.02 6.37 25.85
CA VAL A 146 12.91 5.61 26.43
C VAL A 146 13.20 4.10 26.31
N SER A 147 12.91 3.33 27.36
CA SER A 147 13.05 1.86 27.34
C SER A 147 11.71 1.16 27.05
N LEU A 148 11.76 -0.11 26.65
CA LEU A 148 10.54 -0.92 26.53
C LEU A 148 10.08 -1.41 27.91
N HIS A 149 8.76 -1.44 28.14
CA HIS A 149 8.24 -1.99 29.38
C HIS A 149 8.60 -3.49 29.50
N PRO A 150 9.09 -3.98 30.66
CA PRO A 150 9.51 -5.38 30.81
C PRO A 150 8.39 -6.41 30.56
N MET A 151 7.15 -6.08 30.92
CA MET A 151 5.99 -6.96 30.64
C MET A 151 5.52 -6.90 29.17
N SER A 152 6.12 -6.04 28.33
CA SER A 152 5.81 -5.99 26.91
C SER A 152 6.49 -7.16 26.18
N PHE A 153 5.86 -7.67 25.13
CA PHE A 153 6.42 -8.73 24.29
C PHE A 153 7.82 -8.36 23.77
N TYR A 154 8.01 -7.12 23.32
CA TYR A 154 9.30 -6.65 22.83
C TYR A 154 10.31 -6.35 23.93
N GLY A 155 9.87 -6.19 25.18
CA GLY A 155 10.79 -6.10 26.32
C GLY A 155 11.51 -7.42 26.56
N ASN A 156 10.79 -8.55 26.42
CA ASN A 156 11.38 -9.89 26.54
C ASN A 156 12.10 -10.34 25.26
N ASN A 157 11.57 -9.98 24.09
CA ASN A 157 12.07 -10.40 22.78
C ASN A 157 12.63 -9.21 21.98
N SER A 158 13.60 -8.49 22.55
CA SER A 158 14.15 -7.29 21.93
C SER A 158 15.13 -7.59 20.77
N SER A 159 15.60 -8.84 20.63
CA SER A 159 16.37 -9.29 19.47
C SER A 159 15.61 -9.18 18.15
N VAL A 160 14.27 -9.26 18.18
CA VAL A 160 13.41 -9.17 16.99
C VAL A 160 13.42 -7.75 16.37
N LEU A 161 13.78 -6.74 17.17
CA LEU A 161 13.84 -5.34 16.75
C LEU A 161 15.22 -4.95 16.22
N GLN A 162 16.25 -5.76 16.50
CA GLN A 162 17.59 -5.52 15.96
C GLN A 162 17.63 -5.95 14.50
N LEU A 163 18.35 -5.17 13.71
CA LEU A 163 18.72 -5.58 12.36
C LEU A 163 19.74 -6.72 12.50
N ALA A 164 19.53 -7.81 11.77
CA ALA A 164 20.54 -8.84 11.67
C ALA A 164 21.70 -8.31 10.81
N ASP A 165 22.94 -8.64 11.17
CA ASP A 165 24.13 -8.20 10.42
C ASP A 165 24.08 -8.63 8.94
N ALA A 166 23.41 -9.75 8.63
CA ALA A 166 23.20 -10.24 7.27
C ALA A 166 22.27 -9.34 6.42
N ASP A 167 21.40 -8.55 7.05
CA ASP A 167 20.45 -7.68 6.38
C ASP A 167 21.01 -6.25 6.18
N ILE A 168 22.19 -5.95 6.74
CA ILE A 168 22.86 -4.66 6.62
C ILE A 168 23.72 -4.67 5.36
N VAL A 169 23.36 -3.82 4.41
CA VAL A 169 24.14 -3.59 3.19
C VAL A 169 25.21 -2.54 3.51
N PRO A 170 26.49 -2.78 3.17
CA PRO A 170 27.52 -1.76 3.33
C PRO A 170 27.24 -0.61 2.35
N GLY A 171 27.19 0.62 2.85
CA GLY A 171 26.89 1.81 2.06
C GLY A 171 27.71 3.03 2.49
N PRO A 172 27.70 4.11 1.69
CA PRO A 172 28.42 5.35 2.00
C PRO A 172 27.67 6.12 3.09
N GLY A 173 27.85 5.71 4.35
CA GLY A 173 27.19 6.35 5.47
C GLY A 173 27.60 5.75 6.82
N LYS A 174 27.43 6.55 7.87
CA LYS A 174 27.64 6.08 9.26
C LYS A 174 26.49 5.21 9.77
N HIS A 175 25.34 5.26 9.11
CA HIS A 175 24.12 4.56 9.52
C HIS A 175 23.95 3.26 8.74
N PRO A 176 23.47 2.19 9.38
CA PRO A 176 23.23 0.92 8.71
C PRO A 176 22.15 1.09 7.65
N LEU A 177 22.42 0.54 6.48
CA LEU A 177 21.53 0.58 5.34
C LEU A 177 20.85 -0.79 5.24
N SER A 178 19.52 -0.84 5.38
CA SER A 178 18.80 -2.11 5.34
C SER A 178 17.38 -1.95 4.80
N PRO A 179 16.77 -3.02 4.24
CA PRO A 179 15.37 -3.00 3.87
C PRO A 179 14.41 -3.29 5.03
N LYS A 180 14.94 -3.69 6.20
CA LYS A 180 14.16 -4.18 7.34
C LYS A 180 14.18 -3.22 8.53
N HIS A 181 14.43 -1.93 8.31
CA HIS A 181 14.30 -0.95 9.39
C HIS A 181 12.87 -0.94 9.95
N GLN A 182 12.77 -1.10 11.27
CA GLN A 182 11.50 -1.14 11.98
C GLN A 182 11.33 0.10 12.86
N LEU A 183 10.08 0.53 13.01
CA LEU A 183 9.62 1.53 13.96
C LEU A 183 8.64 0.90 14.93
N LEU A 184 8.58 1.47 16.12
CA LEU A 184 7.58 1.12 17.11
C LEU A 184 6.54 2.23 17.20
N CYS A 185 5.29 1.90 16.92
CA CYS A 185 4.16 2.74 17.32
C CYS A 185 3.79 2.36 18.74
N TYR A 186 3.53 3.34 19.61
CA TYR A 186 3.13 3.08 20.99
C TYR A 186 1.81 3.76 21.30
N MET A 187 1.09 3.26 22.30
CA MET A 187 -0.18 3.82 22.74
C MET A 187 -0.03 4.75 23.96
N SER A 188 0.86 4.38 24.88
CA SER A 188 1.10 5.18 26.08
C SER A 188 2.55 5.12 26.52
N LEU A 189 2.97 6.23 27.13
CA LEU A 189 4.28 6.39 27.74
C LEU A 189 4.08 6.41 29.26
N LEU A 190 4.70 5.47 29.96
CA LEU A 190 4.65 5.36 31.42
C LEU A 190 5.94 5.92 32.01
N GLU A 191 5.82 6.94 32.85
CA GLU A 191 6.97 7.54 33.53
C GLU A 191 6.98 7.10 34.99
N THR A 192 8.04 6.38 35.37
CA THR A 192 8.33 6.07 36.77
C THR A 192 9.71 6.62 37.12
N THR A 193 10.71 5.75 37.32
CA THR A 193 12.12 6.13 37.44
C THR A 193 12.80 6.29 36.08
N LYS A 194 12.32 5.53 35.10
CA LYS A 194 12.66 5.62 33.67
C LYS A 194 11.36 5.71 32.87
N ALA A 195 11.41 6.28 31.68
CA ALA A 195 10.26 6.30 30.78
C ALA A 195 10.16 4.95 30.05
N TYR A 196 8.97 4.36 30.04
CA TYR A 196 8.68 3.09 29.40
C TYR A 196 7.62 3.22 28.31
N LEU A 197 7.85 2.58 27.17
CA LEU A 197 6.84 2.40 26.14
C LEU A 197 5.94 1.22 26.50
N VAL A 198 4.63 1.47 26.53
CA VAL A 198 3.59 0.46 26.81
C VAL A 198 2.75 0.26 25.56
N ASN A 199 2.35 -1.00 25.32
CA ASN A 199 1.54 -1.42 24.17
C ASN A 199 2.14 -0.96 22.83
N THR A 200 3.24 -1.61 22.44
CA THR A 200 3.98 -1.28 21.22
C THR A 200 3.62 -2.19 20.04
N LEU A 201 3.60 -1.61 18.85
CA LEU A 201 3.36 -2.28 17.57
C LEU A 201 4.56 -2.07 16.64
N ARG A 202 5.10 -3.14 16.05
CA ARG A 202 6.17 -3.05 15.06
C ARG A 202 5.63 -2.75 13.66
N MET A 203 6.28 -1.83 12.98
CA MET A 203 6.00 -1.46 11.59
C MET A 203 7.28 -1.22 10.78
N PRO A 204 7.27 -1.46 9.46
CA PRO A 204 8.38 -1.08 8.60
C PRO A 204 8.46 0.45 8.50
N ALA A 205 9.67 1.00 8.60
CA ALA A 205 9.88 2.42 8.89
C ALA A 205 9.47 3.37 7.75
N ALA A 206 10.03 3.18 6.55
CA ALA A 206 9.85 4.14 5.46
C ALA A 206 8.38 4.19 5.01
N GLN A 207 7.75 3.03 4.85
CA GLN A 207 6.39 2.91 4.34
C GLN A 207 5.39 3.58 5.30
N THR A 208 5.50 3.35 6.61
CA THR A 208 4.55 3.94 7.55
C THR A 208 4.74 5.44 7.72
N LEU A 209 5.98 5.91 7.82
CA LEU A 209 6.26 7.33 7.88
C LEU A 209 5.67 8.01 6.65
N LEU A 210 5.99 7.52 5.45
CA LEU A 210 5.55 8.20 4.25
C LEU A 210 4.03 8.09 3.98
N ILE A 211 3.31 7.08 4.50
CA ILE A 211 1.83 7.04 4.40
C ILE A 211 1.16 7.99 5.38
N PHE A 212 1.65 8.12 6.62
CA PHE A 212 0.93 8.84 7.69
C PHE A 212 1.50 10.21 8.07
N CYS A 213 2.72 10.53 7.64
CA CYS A 213 3.37 11.80 7.93
C CYS A 213 2.58 13.03 7.47
N HIS A 214 2.60 14.07 8.31
CA HIS A 214 1.93 15.34 8.05
C HIS A 214 2.76 16.22 7.13
N GLU A 215 4.08 16.29 7.34
CA GLU A 215 5.01 17.12 6.58
C GLU A 215 6.20 16.31 6.06
N LEU A 216 6.25 16.11 4.74
CA LEU A 216 7.35 15.50 4.01
C LEU A 216 8.15 16.56 3.28
N HIS A 217 9.45 16.58 3.56
CA HIS A 217 10.43 17.47 2.94
C HIS A 217 11.42 16.64 2.14
N THR A 218 11.67 17.02 0.90
CA THR A 218 12.49 16.21 -0.02
C THR A 218 13.55 17.04 -0.71
N ASN A 219 14.60 16.34 -1.16
CA ASN A 219 15.64 16.92 -2.01
C ASN A 219 15.29 16.87 -3.50
N ILE A 220 16.13 17.45 -4.35
CA ILE A 220 15.94 17.44 -5.82
C ILE A 220 15.93 16.00 -6.38
N ASP A 221 16.85 15.14 -5.93
CA ASP A 221 16.97 13.75 -6.38
C ASP A 221 16.13 12.77 -5.54
N LEU A 222 15.34 13.28 -4.57
CA LEU A 222 14.53 12.49 -3.62
C LEU A 222 15.33 11.47 -2.79
N THR A 223 16.67 11.54 -2.79
CA THR A 223 17.56 10.66 -2.02
C THR A 223 17.47 10.90 -0.52
N ARG A 224 17.20 12.14 -0.10
CA ARG A 224 16.94 12.52 1.30
C ARG A 224 15.49 12.96 1.47
N ILE A 225 14.82 12.34 2.44
CA ILE A 225 13.44 12.67 2.81
C ILE A 225 13.38 12.92 4.31
N VAL A 226 12.83 14.05 4.73
CA VAL A 226 12.58 14.37 6.12
C VAL A 226 11.09 14.31 6.43
N CYS A 227 10.76 13.60 7.51
CA CYS A 227 9.39 13.37 7.98
C CYS A 227 9.18 14.13 9.30
N ASP A 228 8.13 14.96 9.36
CA ASP A 228 7.69 15.75 10.54
C ASP A 228 8.83 16.48 11.26
N SER A 229 9.85 16.89 10.50
CA SER A 229 11.05 17.60 10.99
C SER A 229 11.82 16.90 12.13
N TRP A 230 11.75 15.57 12.26
CA TRP A 230 12.50 14.85 13.29
C TRP A 230 13.14 13.54 12.82
N LEU A 231 12.70 12.97 11.70
CA LEU A 231 13.30 11.78 11.09
C LEU A 231 13.77 12.08 9.66
N GLU A 232 14.95 11.57 9.34
CA GLU A 232 15.52 11.59 8.01
C GLU A 232 15.63 10.16 7.47
N LEU A 233 15.10 9.95 6.27
CA LEU A 233 15.27 8.74 5.47
C LEU A 233 16.27 9.05 4.36
N ARG A 234 17.32 8.24 4.25
CA ARG A 234 18.26 8.33 3.13
C ARG A 234 18.21 7.08 2.27
N PHE A 235 17.99 7.28 0.99
CA PHE A 235 17.99 6.25 -0.03
C PHE A 235 19.31 6.30 -0.81
N PRO A 236 19.96 5.15 -1.04
CA PRO A 236 21.19 5.07 -1.81
C PRO A 236 20.95 5.22 -3.32
N VAL A 237 19.75 4.85 -3.79
CA VAL A 237 19.38 4.86 -5.21
C VAL A 237 18.17 5.76 -5.40
N ALA A 238 18.34 6.85 -6.17
CA ALA A 238 17.29 7.84 -6.43
C ALA A 238 16.03 7.21 -7.05
N GLU A 239 16.19 6.39 -8.09
CA GLU A 239 15.07 5.76 -8.81
C GLU A 239 14.12 4.96 -7.89
N THR A 240 14.67 4.29 -6.87
CA THR A 240 13.86 3.54 -5.92
C THR A 240 13.03 4.46 -5.02
N ALA A 241 13.57 5.60 -4.63
CA ALA A 241 12.87 6.63 -3.86
C ALA A 241 11.76 7.28 -4.70
N GLU A 242 12.03 7.60 -5.96
CA GLU A 242 11.05 8.15 -6.90
C GLU A 242 9.83 7.23 -7.04
N ILE A 243 10.06 5.93 -7.28
CA ILE A 243 9.00 4.92 -7.45
C ILE A 243 8.19 4.79 -6.15
N LEU A 244 8.86 4.76 -5.00
CA LEU A 244 8.22 4.67 -3.68
C LEU A 244 7.31 5.88 -3.45
N ILE A 245 7.82 7.10 -3.59
CA ILE A 245 7.06 8.34 -3.40
C ILE A 245 5.85 8.37 -4.34
N ARG A 246 6.02 8.01 -5.61
CA ARG A 246 4.91 7.93 -6.56
C ARG A 246 3.81 6.97 -6.10
N LYS A 247 4.18 5.78 -5.63
CA LYS A 247 3.22 4.80 -5.08
C LYS A 247 2.48 5.36 -3.87
N ILE A 248 3.17 6.07 -2.98
CA ILE A 248 2.58 6.68 -1.78
C ILE A 248 1.64 7.83 -2.13
N VAL A 249 2.04 8.75 -3.00
CA VAL A 249 1.19 9.87 -3.42
C VAL A 249 -0.09 9.34 -4.08
N GLN A 250 0.02 8.32 -4.93
CA GLN A 250 -1.13 7.64 -5.50
C GLN A 250 -2.01 6.98 -4.42
N ALA A 251 -1.41 6.26 -3.47
CA ALA A 251 -2.15 5.61 -2.39
C ALA A 251 -2.89 6.63 -1.51
N ARG A 252 -2.25 7.74 -1.12
CA ARG A 252 -2.88 8.84 -0.36
C ARG A 252 -4.00 9.51 -1.16
N SER A 253 -3.79 9.77 -2.46
CA SER A 253 -4.84 10.36 -3.31
C SER A 253 -6.06 9.44 -3.46
N GLN A 254 -5.85 8.12 -3.56
CA GLN A 254 -6.94 7.15 -3.60
C GLN A 254 -7.65 7.04 -2.25
N TRP A 255 -6.90 7.15 -1.15
CA TRP A 255 -7.48 7.19 0.19
C TRP A 255 -8.42 8.39 0.33
N GLU A 256 -7.96 9.58 -0.04
CA GLU A 256 -8.76 10.80 0.04
C GLU A 256 -10.00 10.73 -0.86
N LYS A 257 -9.85 10.23 -2.09
CA LYS A 257 -10.98 9.98 -3.00
C LYS A 257 -11.98 8.98 -2.43
N LEU A 258 -11.50 7.92 -1.79
CA LEU A 258 -12.36 6.93 -1.12
C LEU A 258 -13.13 7.60 0.02
N LEU A 259 -12.47 8.40 0.87
CA LEU A 259 -13.13 9.12 1.95
C LEU A 259 -14.21 10.06 1.41
N GLN A 260 -13.91 10.83 0.35
CA GLN A 260 -14.89 11.71 -0.32
C GLN A 260 -16.10 10.93 -0.84
N LEU A 261 -15.87 9.82 -1.57
CA LEU A 261 -16.94 8.96 -2.08
C LEU A 261 -17.79 8.35 -0.95
N ARG A 262 -17.17 8.05 0.20
CA ARG A 262 -17.89 7.53 1.38
C ARG A 262 -18.71 8.60 2.10
N PHE A 263 -18.34 9.87 2.00
CA PHE A 263 -19.20 10.97 2.45
C PHE A 263 -20.37 11.22 1.48
N GLU A 264 -20.20 10.89 0.20
CA GLU A 264 -21.19 11.06 -0.86
C GLU A 264 -22.07 9.81 -1.08
N ASP A 265 -21.93 8.77 -0.25
CA ASP A 265 -22.62 7.47 -0.36
C ASP A 265 -22.50 6.80 -1.75
N GLY A 266 -21.35 6.98 -2.42
CA GLY A 266 -21.06 6.38 -3.73
C GLY A 266 -20.50 4.95 -3.67
N ASP A 267 -20.52 4.24 -4.80
CA ASP A 267 -19.94 2.90 -4.95
C ASP A 267 -18.41 2.92 -4.71
N CYS A 268 -18.01 2.50 -3.50
CA CYS A 268 -16.62 2.51 -3.00
C CYS A 268 -15.84 1.23 -3.34
N ASP A 269 -16.54 0.14 -3.65
CA ASP A 269 -16.05 -1.22 -3.76
C ASP A 269 -14.81 -1.40 -4.66
N THR A 270 -14.76 -0.70 -5.79
CA THR A 270 -13.65 -0.81 -6.75
C THR A 270 -12.40 -0.08 -6.25
N VAL A 271 -12.58 1.12 -5.70
CA VAL A 271 -11.51 1.96 -5.15
C VAL A 271 -10.94 1.31 -3.89
N GLU A 272 -11.79 0.74 -3.04
CA GLU A 272 -11.38 0.03 -1.83
C GLU A 272 -10.51 -1.19 -2.14
N ARG A 273 -10.90 -2.01 -3.12
CA ARG A 273 -10.07 -3.16 -3.53
C ARG A 273 -8.73 -2.73 -4.13
N SER A 274 -8.71 -1.68 -4.94
CA SER A 274 -7.46 -1.11 -5.49
C SER A 274 -6.56 -0.58 -4.37
N LEU A 275 -7.12 0.16 -3.41
CA LEU A 275 -6.38 0.76 -2.31
C LEU A 275 -5.80 -0.30 -1.37
N THR A 276 -6.61 -1.27 -0.97
CA THR A 276 -6.16 -2.38 -0.11
C THR A 276 -5.02 -3.16 -0.75
N GLN A 277 -5.12 -3.47 -2.04
CA GLN A 277 -4.03 -4.13 -2.77
C GLN A 277 -2.75 -3.29 -2.77
N ARG A 278 -2.85 -1.99 -3.11
CA ARG A 278 -1.69 -1.08 -3.15
C ARG A 278 -1.03 -0.90 -1.78
N LEU A 279 -1.81 -0.78 -0.71
CA LEU A 279 -1.30 -0.67 0.65
C LEU A 279 -0.52 -1.93 1.04
N VAL A 280 -1.07 -3.12 0.76
CA VAL A 280 -0.37 -4.38 1.05
C VAL A 280 0.91 -4.51 0.22
N GLU A 281 0.88 -4.16 -1.06
CA GLU A 281 2.07 -4.14 -1.93
C GLU A 281 3.13 -3.16 -1.42
N LEU A 282 2.72 -1.98 -0.93
CA LEU A 282 3.64 -1.02 -0.35
C LEU A 282 4.28 -1.59 0.92
N MET A 283 3.52 -2.19 1.82
CA MET A 283 4.03 -2.78 3.06
C MET A 283 5.00 -3.96 2.82
N ASN A 284 4.88 -4.64 1.68
CA ASN A 284 5.77 -5.73 1.27
C ASN A 284 7.00 -5.25 0.47
N SER A 285 7.09 -3.97 0.12
CA SER A 285 8.22 -3.46 -0.65
C SER A 285 9.52 -3.55 0.15
N GLN A 286 10.50 -4.29 -0.38
CA GLN A 286 11.83 -4.39 0.20
C GLN A 286 12.73 -3.36 -0.44
N ILE A 287 12.76 -2.17 0.16
CA ILE A 287 13.56 -1.04 -0.34
C ILE A 287 14.63 -0.76 0.68
N VAL A 288 15.85 -0.62 0.20
CA VAL A 288 17.03 -0.40 1.02
C VAL A 288 17.14 1.09 1.34
N TYR A 289 17.11 1.46 2.61
CA TYR A 289 17.24 2.84 3.08
C TYR A 289 17.96 2.86 4.42
N SER A 290 18.33 4.05 4.88
CA SER A 290 18.82 4.28 6.24
C SER A 290 17.94 5.28 6.94
N VAL A 291 17.81 5.12 8.27
CA VAL A 291 17.00 5.99 9.12
C VAL A 291 17.95 6.73 10.06
N ARG A 292 17.83 8.05 10.10
CA ARG A 292 18.55 8.92 11.02
C ARG A 292 17.56 9.78 11.81
N ARG A 293 17.84 9.97 13.09
CA ARG A 293 17.14 10.96 13.91
C ARG A 293 17.76 12.34 13.72
N LEU A 294 16.94 13.34 13.44
CA LEU A 294 17.38 14.73 13.36
C LEU A 294 17.34 15.40 14.73
N LEU A 295 18.37 16.19 15.01
CA LEU A 295 18.43 17.06 16.18
C LEU A 295 18.10 18.51 15.78
N ALA A 296 17.77 19.34 16.77
CA ALA A 296 17.45 20.76 16.53
C ALA A 296 18.60 21.55 15.87
N ALA A 297 19.85 21.09 16.01
CA ALA A 297 21.00 21.67 15.32
C ALA A 297 21.00 21.33 13.83
N ASP A 298 20.65 20.10 13.47
CA ASP A 298 20.60 19.63 12.08
C ASP A 298 19.54 20.41 11.31
N LEU A 299 18.37 20.66 11.91
CA LEU A 299 17.27 21.41 11.29
C LEU A 299 17.65 22.83 10.85
N LYS A 300 18.65 23.45 11.49
CA LYS A 300 19.12 24.79 11.10
C LYS A 300 19.98 24.81 9.84
N LEU A 301 20.61 23.68 9.52
CA LEU A 301 21.53 23.53 8.38
C LEU A 301 20.88 22.82 7.18
N LEU A 302 19.77 22.13 7.43
CA LEU A 302 19.13 21.24 6.47
C LEU A 302 18.35 21.98 5.37
N TYR A 303 17.81 23.16 5.68
CA TYR A 303 16.93 23.88 4.77
C TYR A 303 17.65 25.01 4.03
N VAL A 304 17.33 25.17 2.74
CA VAL A 304 17.92 26.20 1.86
C VAL A 304 17.41 27.61 2.21
N GLY A 305 16.27 27.70 2.91
CA GLY A 305 15.67 28.95 3.39
C GLY A 305 14.62 29.54 2.43
N PRO A 306 13.94 30.62 2.85
CA PRO A 306 12.81 31.20 2.12
C PRO A 306 13.23 31.78 0.76
N GLY A 307 12.45 31.50 -0.29
CA GLY A 307 12.63 32.08 -1.63
C GLY A 307 13.64 31.37 -2.56
N ASN A 308 14.29 30.30 -2.09
CA ASN A 308 15.19 29.48 -2.90
C ASN A 308 14.46 28.25 -3.49
N ASN A 309 14.93 27.76 -4.64
CA ASN A 309 14.43 26.57 -5.34
C ASN A 309 12.96 26.63 -5.79
N ALA A 310 12.47 27.82 -6.15
CA ALA A 310 11.16 27.96 -6.79
C ALA A 310 11.19 27.35 -8.21
N ALA A 311 10.32 26.38 -8.48
CA ALA A 311 10.11 25.82 -9.80
C ALA A 311 8.62 25.90 -10.14
N ASP A 312 8.32 26.55 -11.27
CA ASP A 312 6.96 26.69 -11.79
C ASP A 312 6.69 25.58 -12.82
N GLY A 313 5.54 24.91 -12.74
CA GLY A 313 5.18 23.87 -13.70
C GLY A 313 3.90 23.12 -13.36
N ILE A 314 3.50 22.22 -14.26
CA ILE A 314 2.40 21.27 -14.02
C ILE A 314 2.93 20.14 -13.14
N ASN A 315 2.21 19.84 -12.06
CA ASN A 315 2.56 18.78 -11.13
C ASN A 315 2.30 17.39 -11.75
N PRO A 316 3.34 16.57 -11.99
CA PRO A 316 3.18 15.25 -12.58
C PRO A 316 2.62 14.21 -11.59
N CYS A 317 2.66 14.49 -10.28
CA CYS A 317 2.19 13.58 -9.25
C CYS A 317 0.69 13.75 -8.96
N CYS A 318 0.19 14.99 -9.02
CA CYS A 318 -1.22 15.33 -8.86
C CYS A 318 -1.61 16.37 -9.94
N PRO A 319 -2.22 15.96 -11.07
CA PRO A 319 -2.56 16.89 -12.15
C PRO A 319 -3.61 17.93 -11.73
N ASP A 320 -4.39 17.63 -10.68
CA ASP A 320 -5.49 18.46 -10.20
C ASP A 320 -5.04 19.64 -9.33
N GLN A 321 -3.78 19.67 -8.87
CA GLN A 321 -3.27 20.67 -7.91
C GLN A 321 -2.11 21.48 -8.49
N HIS A 322 -2.26 22.81 -8.48
CA HIS A 322 -1.21 23.72 -8.86
C HIS A 322 -0.05 23.71 -7.86
N VAL A 323 1.14 23.82 -8.41
CA VAL A 323 2.40 23.89 -7.70
C VAL A 323 2.49 25.24 -6.98
N THR A 324 2.61 25.24 -5.64
CA THR A 324 2.76 26.47 -4.84
C THR A 324 4.12 26.54 -4.17
N VAL A 325 4.71 27.72 -4.09
CA VAL A 325 6.03 27.91 -3.44
C VAL A 325 5.86 27.95 -1.92
N ASN A 326 6.79 27.35 -1.18
CA ASN A 326 6.80 27.39 0.29
C ASN A 326 7.66 28.56 0.79
N ASP A 327 7.02 29.58 1.35
CA ASP A 327 7.71 30.77 1.87
C ASP A 327 8.49 30.53 3.17
N LYS A 328 8.27 29.42 3.89
CA LYS A 328 8.93 29.17 5.20
C LYS A 328 10.20 28.32 5.08
N VAL A 329 10.16 27.30 4.24
CA VAL A 329 11.21 26.27 4.15
C VAL A 329 12.00 26.41 2.84
N GLY A 330 11.46 27.14 1.86
CA GLY A 330 11.93 27.13 0.48
C GLY A 330 11.38 25.93 -0.29
N GLY A 331 11.58 25.94 -1.61
CA GLY A 331 11.10 24.88 -2.49
C GLY A 331 9.60 24.96 -2.81
N VAL A 332 9.06 23.82 -3.23
CA VAL A 332 7.82 23.75 -4.00
C VAL A 332 6.86 22.70 -3.43
N HIS A 333 5.63 23.05 -3.12
CA HIS A 333 4.58 22.12 -2.71
C HIS A 333 4.04 21.34 -3.91
N LEU A 334 4.23 20.02 -3.88
CA LEU A 334 3.61 19.07 -4.82
C LEU A 334 2.31 18.49 -4.26
N ALA A 335 2.15 18.46 -2.95
CA ALA A 335 0.91 18.08 -2.29
C ALA A 335 0.83 18.86 -0.96
N PRO A 336 -0.33 18.91 -0.29
CA PRO A 336 -0.46 19.62 0.99
C PRO A 336 0.56 19.17 2.04
N TYR A 337 0.99 17.91 1.95
CA TYR A 337 1.95 17.28 2.86
C TYR A 337 3.36 17.11 2.25
N LEU A 338 3.59 17.40 0.97
CA LEU A 338 4.86 17.11 0.29
C LEU A 338 5.48 18.39 -0.29
N THR A 339 6.61 18.79 0.28
CA THR A 339 7.46 19.88 -0.22
C THR A 339 8.69 19.31 -0.92
N TYR A 340 8.87 19.71 -2.17
CA TYR A 340 9.95 19.33 -3.07
C TYR A 340 11.07 20.35 -3.08
N ASN A 341 12.31 19.83 -3.14
CA ASN A 341 13.55 20.59 -3.27
C ASN A 341 13.74 21.69 -2.20
N CYS A 342 13.36 21.38 -0.96
CA CYS A 342 13.53 22.31 0.18
C CYS A 342 14.79 22.02 1.01
N LEU A 343 15.47 20.91 0.72
CA LEU A 343 16.68 20.45 1.43
C LEU A 343 17.95 20.90 0.70
N THR A 344 19.02 21.13 1.45
CA THR A 344 20.36 21.35 0.88
C THR A 344 20.91 20.02 0.33
N ASP A 345 21.31 20.00 -0.94
CA ASP A 345 21.96 18.83 -1.54
C ASP A 345 23.48 18.96 -1.54
N ASP A 346 24.15 17.83 -1.30
CA ASP A 346 25.61 17.70 -1.41
C ASP A 346 26.02 17.11 -2.78
N LEU A 347 25.05 16.66 -3.58
CA LEU A 347 25.25 15.86 -4.78
C LEU A 347 24.79 16.62 -6.04
N LEU A 348 25.54 16.41 -7.13
CA LEU A 348 25.19 16.90 -8.46
C LEU A 348 24.21 15.89 -9.09
N PRO A 349 23.16 16.36 -9.80
CA PRO A 349 22.20 15.47 -10.42
C PRO A 349 22.89 14.54 -11.42
N GLU A 350 22.63 13.24 -11.27
CA GLU A 350 23.13 12.21 -12.18
C GLU A 350 22.47 12.34 -13.56
N THR A 351 23.20 12.05 -14.63
CA THR A 351 22.65 12.07 -15.98
C THR A 351 21.66 10.91 -16.16
N TRP A 352 20.40 11.23 -16.43
CA TRP A 352 19.37 10.24 -16.73
C TRP A 352 19.27 9.98 -18.24
N THR A 353 18.99 8.73 -18.59
CA THR A 353 18.75 8.32 -19.98
C THR A 353 17.32 7.81 -20.14
N CYS A 354 16.58 8.39 -21.08
CA CYS A 354 15.21 7.97 -21.33
C CYS A 354 15.18 6.76 -22.28
N GLU A 355 14.64 5.62 -21.82
CA GLU A 355 14.53 4.39 -22.64
C GLU A 355 13.60 4.52 -23.85
N LYS A 356 12.70 5.52 -23.86
CA LYS A 356 11.71 5.71 -24.94
C LYS A 356 12.21 6.59 -26.09
N CYS A 357 13.05 7.58 -25.80
CA CYS A 357 13.52 8.56 -26.80
C CYS A 357 15.05 8.67 -26.90
N GLY A 358 15.80 7.99 -26.02
CA GLY A 358 17.25 8.04 -25.98
C GLY A 358 17.86 9.34 -25.47
N LEU A 359 17.06 10.27 -24.92
CA LEU A 359 17.56 11.53 -24.38
C LEU A 359 18.46 11.27 -23.16
N VAL A 360 19.70 11.74 -23.22
CA VAL A 360 20.66 11.76 -22.10
C VAL A 360 20.71 13.18 -21.55
N ALA A 361 20.15 13.40 -20.37
CA ALA A 361 20.14 14.71 -19.72
C ALA A 361 20.10 14.57 -18.20
N ALA A 362 20.76 15.49 -17.48
CA ALA A 362 20.58 15.64 -16.03
C ALA A 362 19.26 16.38 -15.78
N LEU A 363 18.16 15.63 -15.81
CA LEU A 363 16.82 16.15 -15.58
C LEU A 363 16.43 15.97 -14.12
N ASN A 364 15.78 16.99 -13.57
CA ASN A 364 15.21 16.92 -12.23
C ASN A 364 14.05 15.91 -12.17
N PHE A 365 13.70 15.39 -11.00
CA PHE A 365 12.55 14.48 -10.82
C PHE A 365 11.29 15.00 -11.54
N LEU A 366 10.97 16.29 -11.35
CA LEU A 366 9.80 16.91 -11.96
C LEU A 366 9.86 16.89 -13.50
N GLU A 367 11.01 17.26 -14.06
CA GLU A 367 11.26 17.34 -15.51
C GLU A 367 11.28 15.96 -16.15
N LYS A 368 11.92 14.98 -15.49
CA LYS A 368 11.91 13.57 -15.87
C LYS A 368 10.48 13.05 -15.99
N HIS A 369 9.63 13.36 -15.02
CA HIS A 369 8.25 12.90 -15.04
C HIS A 369 7.36 13.64 -16.04
N GLN A 370 7.54 14.96 -16.21
CA GLN A 370 6.89 15.70 -17.28
C GLN A 370 7.30 15.15 -18.66
N HIS A 371 8.58 14.86 -18.84
CA HIS A 371 9.09 14.21 -20.04
C HIS A 371 8.46 12.83 -20.22
N LEU A 372 8.45 11.95 -19.21
CA LEU A 372 7.83 10.61 -19.33
C LEU A 372 6.34 10.64 -19.66
N HIS A 373 5.63 11.70 -19.27
CA HIS A 373 4.21 11.90 -19.59
C HIS A 373 4.01 12.39 -21.04
N GLY A 374 4.93 13.20 -21.57
CA GLY A 374 4.91 13.70 -22.95
C GLY A 374 5.67 12.84 -23.97
N CYS A 375 6.50 11.90 -23.50
CA CYS A 375 7.41 11.13 -24.33
C CYS A 375 6.68 9.99 -25.04
N GLN A 376 6.48 10.18 -26.34
CA GLN A 376 6.12 9.11 -27.27
C GLN A 376 7.37 8.30 -27.62
N PRO A 377 7.26 6.97 -27.80
CA PRO A 377 8.38 6.18 -28.28
C PRO A 377 8.83 6.77 -29.61
N SER A 378 10.12 7.03 -29.77
CA SER A 378 10.68 7.31 -31.08
C SER A 378 10.50 6.06 -31.93
N SER A 379 9.41 6.00 -32.70
CA SER A 379 9.45 5.33 -33.99
C SER A 379 10.69 5.87 -34.67
N GLN A 380 11.67 4.98 -34.88
CA GLN A 380 12.93 5.25 -35.54
C GLN A 380 12.71 6.28 -36.64
N ASN A 381 13.32 7.47 -36.49
CA ASN A 381 13.38 8.44 -37.56
C ASN A 381 14.13 7.78 -38.71
N THR A 382 13.33 7.23 -39.61
CA THR A 382 13.65 7.18 -41.03
C THR A 382 13.94 8.61 -41.43
N GLU A 383 15.05 8.73 -42.13
CA GLU A 383 15.57 9.94 -42.75
C GLU A 383 14.45 10.79 -43.34
N ASP A 384 14.62 12.11 -43.19
CA ASP A 384 13.85 13.16 -43.83
C ASP A 384 13.37 12.73 -45.23
N LYS A 385 12.08 12.42 -45.34
CA LYS A 385 11.38 12.36 -46.61
C LYS A 385 10.25 13.37 -46.55
N GLU A 386 10.49 14.41 -47.31
CA GLU A 386 9.52 15.36 -47.84
C GLU A 386 8.17 14.68 -48.08
N GLU A 387 7.11 15.38 -47.67
CA GLU A 387 5.72 15.02 -47.93
C GLU A 387 5.48 14.94 -49.45
N GLU A 388 5.71 13.77 -50.04
CA GLU A 388 5.09 13.39 -51.32
C GLU A 388 3.85 12.56 -51.03
N GLU A 389 2.69 13.09 -51.42
CA GLU A 389 1.39 12.41 -51.41
C GLU A 389 1.44 11.09 -52.20
N PHE A 390 1.81 9.99 -51.54
CA PHE A 390 1.66 8.66 -52.12
C PHE A 390 0.23 8.17 -51.96
N SER A 391 -0.60 8.51 -52.94
CA SER A 391 -1.87 7.80 -53.16
C SER A 391 -1.59 6.32 -53.42
N ALA A 392 -2.28 5.44 -52.69
CA ALA A 392 -2.09 4.00 -52.75
C ALA A 392 -2.19 3.47 -54.21
N PRO A 393 -1.27 2.58 -54.65
CA PRO A 393 -1.30 2.05 -56.01
C PRO A 393 -2.55 1.20 -56.21
N LYS A 394 -3.36 1.57 -57.21
CA LYS A 394 -4.55 0.80 -57.62
C LYS A 394 -4.11 -0.59 -58.12
N PRO A 395 -4.87 -1.66 -57.83
CA PRO A 395 -4.53 -3.00 -58.29
C PRO A 395 -4.49 -3.05 -59.83
N ASN A 396 -3.44 -3.68 -60.39
CA ASN A 396 -3.12 -3.81 -61.82
C ASN A 396 -2.50 -2.58 -62.53
N SER A 397 -1.85 -1.67 -61.80
CA SER A 397 -1.00 -0.65 -62.42
C SER A 397 0.35 -1.25 -62.87
N ILE A 398 0.76 -0.97 -64.11
CA ILE A 398 2.05 -1.38 -64.67
C ILE A 398 2.88 -0.12 -64.93
N ALA A 399 4.19 -0.19 -64.71
CA ALA A 399 5.11 0.88 -65.08
C ALA A 399 5.13 1.03 -66.61
N TYR A 400 4.67 2.18 -67.11
CA TYR A 400 4.69 2.52 -68.52
C TYR A 400 5.57 3.75 -68.74
N GLU A 401 6.61 3.58 -69.56
CA GLU A 401 7.44 4.67 -70.06
C GLU A 401 6.86 5.19 -71.36
N CYS A 402 6.40 6.45 -71.35
CA CYS A 402 5.94 7.08 -72.58
C CYS A 402 7.14 7.62 -73.39
N PRO A 403 7.32 7.21 -74.66
CA PRO A 403 8.44 7.68 -75.48
C PRO A 403 8.35 9.18 -75.85
N GLU A 404 7.18 9.80 -75.73
CA GLU A 404 6.98 11.21 -76.08
C GLU A 404 7.12 12.17 -74.87
N CYS A 405 6.86 11.68 -73.65
CA CYS A 405 6.94 12.52 -72.43
C CYS A 405 8.18 12.23 -71.58
N SER A 406 8.90 11.15 -71.88
CA SER A 406 10.04 10.66 -71.10
C SER A 406 9.78 10.61 -69.58
N LYS A 407 8.57 10.20 -69.18
CA LYS A 407 8.16 10.02 -67.77
C LYS A 407 7.73 8.58 -67.53
N THR A 408 8.19 7.99 -66.44
CA THR A 408 7.77 6.69 -65.92
C THR A 408 6.47 6.86 -65.12
N LEU A 409 5.35 6.33 -65.60
CA LEU A 409 4.06 6.43 -64.92
C LEU A 409 3.50 5.04 -64.60
N HIS A 410 2.97 4.84 -63.39
CA HIS A 410 2.26 3.61 -63.02
C HIS A 410 0.78 3.73 -63.37
N LEU A 411 0.40 3.19 -64.54
CA LEU A 411 -0.96 3.33 -65.09
C LEU A 411 -1.56 1.95 -65.39
N THR A 412 -2.89 1.87 -65.39
CA THR A 412 -3.61 0.69 -65.89
C THR A 412 -3.63 0.66 -67.42
N SER A 413 -3.84 -0.51 -68.04
CA SER A 413 -3.83 -0.67 -69.51
C SER A 413 -4.78 0.28 -70.26
N ILE A 414 -5.90 0.68 -69.64
CA ILE A 414 -6.87 1.62 -70.20
C ILE A 414 -6.34 3.07 -70.12
N GLU A 415 -5.65 3.42 -69.04
CA GLU A 415 -5.05 4.74 -68.84
C GLU A 415 -3.84 4.95 -69.76
N ILE A 416 -3.07 3.89 -70.05
CA ILE A 416 -2.01 3.91 -71.07
C ILE A 416 -2.58 4.25 -72.45
N LEU A 417 -3.72 3.67 -72.82
CA LEU A 417 -4.38 3.98 -74.10
C LEU A 417 -4.95 5.40 -74.15
N LYS A 418 -5.50 5.91 -73.04
CA LYS A 418 -5.93 7.32 -72.93
C LYS A 418 -4.75 8.28 -73.05
N HIS A 419 -3.64 7.96 -72.39
CA HIS A 419 -2.41 8.75 -72.44
C HIS A 419 -1.80 8.76 -73.85
N LYS A 420 -1.81 7.63 -74.57
CA LYS A 420 -1.42 7.60 -76.00
C LYS A 420 -2.35 8.45 -76.87
N ARG A 421 -3.66 8.45 -76.60
CA ARG A 421 -4.62 9.29 -77.37
C ARG A 421 -4.46 10.78 -77.09
N SER A 422 -4.05 11.20 -75.89
CA SER A 422 -3.83 12.62 -75.60
C SER A 422 -2.69 13.23 -76.40
N HIS A 423 -1.69 12.45 -76.80
CA HIS A 423 -0.61 12.95 -77.65
C HIS A 423 -0.99 13.07 -79.12
N VAL A 424 -1.86 12.19 -79.63
CA VAL A 424 -2.37 12.26 -81.01
C VAL A 424 -3.26 13.50 -81.22
N HIS A 425 -3.89 14.03 -80.17
CA HIS A 425 -4.65 15.29 -80.23
C HIS A 425 -3.80 16.55 -80.00
N ALA A 426 -2.52 16.40 -79.65
CA ALA A 426 -1.60 17.51 -79.38
C ALA A 426 -0.59 17.74 -80.53
N GLN A 427 -0.73 17.05 -81.67
CA GLN A 427 -0.01 17.30 -82.91
C GLN A 427 -0.85 18.06 -83.94
#